data_AF-D8M9R2-F1
#
_entry.id   AF-D8M9R2-F1
#
_cell.length_a   1.000
_cell.length_b   1.000
_cell.length_c   1.000
_cell.angle_alpha   90.00
_cell.angle_beta   90.00
_cell.angle_gamma   90.00
#
_symmetry.space_group_name_H-M   'P 1'
#
loop_
_entity.id
_entity.type
_entity.pdbx_description
1 polymer ?
#
loop_
_entity_poly.entity_id
_entity_poly.type
_entity_poly.pdbx_seq_one_letter_code
_entity_poly.pdbx_strand_id
1 'polypeptide(L)'
;MFTLKSYLEKLSNPIGGAEVKIKYGQTSYNSIRICNTDIAWTYVGVTHEYVMSNTPNTETVVIPYKTAADTFILHDLSNFDYEKKKKRWALDAQLLYQDLVNNPTNTRSAFYLAQSYDCLDDLVNAYKYYNLRYEMGGWYEERYESLVRMGGLLERMGYDWPQCEYQYLQAYSFLPIRSEPLYLIAKHWYEEKMYDVAFLFASRAYQIPFPTQIRLFINQDIYSF
;
A
#
# COMPACT_ATOMS: atom_id res chain seq x y z
N MET A 1 29.00 -13.24 -11.76
CA MET A 1 27.86 -12.31 -11.89
C MET A 1 26.78 -12.79 -10.93
N PHE A 2 26.29 -11.92 -10.04
CA PHE A 2 25.18 -12.30 -9.16
C PHE A 2 23.90 -12.34 -9.99
N THR A 3 23.33 -13.53 -10.18
CA THR A 3 22.04 -13.72 -10.84
C THR A 3 21.03 -14.26 -9.84
N LEU A 4 19.74 -13.98 -10.03
CA LEU A 4 18.66 -14.56 -9.22
C LEU A 4 18.80 -16.08 -9.11
N LYS A 5 19.09 -16.76 -10.23
CA LYS A 5 19.36 -18.21 -10.25
C LYS A 5 20.52 -18.59 -9.32
N SER A 6 21.67 -17.94 -9.45
CA SER A 6 22.84 -18.23 -8.62
C SER A 6 22.65 -17.92 -7.14
N TYR A 7 21.73 -17.00 -6.79
CA TYR A 7 21.35 -16.74 -5.41
C TYR A 7 20.48 -17.87 -4.88
N LEU A 8 19.44 -18.27 -5.63
CA LEU A 8 18.55 -19.36 -5.25
C LEU A 8 19.29 -20.69 -5.07
N GLU A 9 20.24 -21.02 -5.96
CA GLU A 9 21.06 -22.24 -5.88
C GLU A 9 21.96 -22.30 -4.63
N LYS A 10 22.27 -21.16 -4.01
CA LYS A 10 23.07 -21.10 -2.76
C LYS A 10 22.25 -21.29 -1.50
N LEU A 11 20.93 -21.25 -1.61
CA LEU A 11 20.06 -21.37 -0.45
C LEU A 11 19.94 -22.85 -0.08
N SER A 12 20.47 -23.21 1.09
CA SER A 12 20.47 -24.58 1.60
C SER A 12 19.14 -24.94 2.26
N ASN A 13 18.62 -26.15 1.98
CA ASN A 13 17.34 -26.69 2.48
C ASN A 13 16.11 -25.89 2.01
N PRO A 14 14.92 -26.51 1.85
CA PRO A 14 13.88 -25.94 1.01
C PRO A 14 13.28 -24.70 1.67
N ILE A 15 13.71 -23.52 1.23
CA ILE A 15 12.96 -22.31 1.47
C ILE A 15 11.59 -22.52 0.84
N GLY A 16 10.54 -22.14 1.55
CA GLY A 16 9.21 -22.25 1.02
C GLY A 16 9.03 -21.40 -0.23
N GLY A 17 9.48 -20.15 -0.17
CA GLY A 17 9.38 -19.25 -1.31
C GLY A 17 10.31 -18.06 -1.22
N ALA A 18 10.39 -17.31 -2.31
CA ALA A 18 11.16 -16.09 -2.36
C ALA A 18 10.27 -14.90 -2.73
N GLU A 19 10.43 -13.83 -1.97
CA GLU A 19 9.84 -12.53 -2.23
C GLU A 19 10.74 -11.75 -3.18
N VAL A 20 10.17 -11.31 -4.30
CA VAL A 20 10.86 -10.49 -5.30
C VAL A 20 10.38 -9.06 -5.19
N LYS A 21 11.30 -8.11 -5.38
CA LYS A 21 10.96 -6.67 -5.44
C LYS A 21 9.99 -6.43 -6.61
N ILE A 22 8.87 -5.78 -6.31
CA ILE A 22 7.87 -5.34 -7.28
C ILE A 22 7.96 -3.81 -7.36
N LYS A 23 8.03 -3.26 -8.57
CA LYS A 23 7.87 -1.82 -8.83
C LYS A 23 6.52 -1.57 -9.50
N TYR A 24 5.73 -0.69 -8.90
CA TYR A 24 4.39 -0.31 -9.37
C TYR A 24 4.20 1.20 -9.19
N GLY A 25 4.30 1.97 -10.28
CA GLY A 25 4.31 3.43 -10.20
C GLY A 25 5.42 3.94 -9.27
N GLN A 26 5.06 4.82 -8.33
CA GLN A 26 5.95 5.37 -7.30
C GLN A 26 6.13 4.46 -6.07
N THR A 27 5.45 3.31 -6.05
CA THR A 27 5.50 2.37 -4.92
C THR A 27 6.38 1.18 -5.27
N SER A 28 7.05 0.65 -4.25
CA SER A 28 7.72 -0.64 -4.35
C SER A 28 7.50 -1.47 -3.10
N TYR A 29 7.34 -2.78 -3.29
CA TYR A 29 7.09 -3.72 -2.21
C TYR A 29 7.67 -5.08 -2.57
N ASN A 30 7.83 -5.96 -1.59
CA ASN A 30 8.25 -7.34 -1.83
C ASN A 30 7.00 -8.22 -1.85
N SER A 31 6.97 -9.20 -2.75
CA SER A 31 5.87 -10.16 -2.86
C SER A 31 6.43 -11.53 -3.16
N ILE A 32 5.85 -12.58 -2.57
CA ILE A 32 6.17 -13.96 -2.93
C ILE A 32 5.85 -14.16 -4.42
N ARG A 33 6.86 -14.54 -5.20
CA ARG A 33 6.75 -14.76 -6.66
C ARG A 33 7.43 -16.04 -7.12
N ILE A 34 8.21 -16.67 -6.25
CA ILE A 34 8.85 -17.94 -6.49
C ILE A 34 8.41 -18.84 -5.35
N CYS A 35 7.76 -19.94 -5.68
CA CYS A 35 7.18 -20.87 -4.73
C CYS A 35 7.84 -22.24 -4.93
N ASN A 36 8.30 -22.84 -3.84
CA ASN A 36 8.72 -24.23 -3.83
C ASN A 36 7.51 -25.13 -4.05
N THR A 37 7.60 -26.03 -5.02
CA THR A 37 6.50 -26.93 -5.43
C THR A 37 6.18 -28.01 -4.39
N ASP A 38 7.09 -28.27 -3.45
CA ASP A 38 6.86 -29.22 -2.36
C ASP A 38 6.01 -28.63 -1.22
N ILE A 39 5.69 -27.34 -1.30
CA ILE A 39 4.90 -26.61 -0.30
C ILE A 39 3.47 -26.36 -0.82
N ALA A 40 2.50 -26.51 0.08
CA ALA A 40 1.09 -26.31 -0.21
C ALA A 40 0.73 -24.81 -0.22
N TRP A 41 1.01 -24.14 -1.34
CA TRP A 41 0.65 -22.73 -1.55
C TRP A 41 -0.81 -22.55 -1.95
N THR A 42 -1.40 -21.44 -1.52
CA THR A 42 -2.73 -21.01 -1.96
C THR A 42 -2.76 -19.50 -2.19
N TYR A 43 -3.61 -19.06 -3.12
CA TYR A 43 -3.94 -17.65 -3.30
C TYR A 43 -5.16 -17.31 -2.44
N VAL A 44 -5.05 -16.23 -1.66
CA VAL A 44 -6.10 -15.79 -0.74
C VAL A 44 -6.62 -14.42 -1.16
N GLY A 45 -7.94 -14.30 -1.26
CA GLY A 45 -8.67 -13.09 -1.63
C GLY A 45 -9.51 -13.29 -2.90
N VAL A 46 -10.64 -12.59 -3.01
CA VAL A 46 -11.47 -12.61 -4.24
C VAL A 46 -10.88 -11.77 -5.37
N THR A 47 -10.04 -10.80 -5.00
CA THR A 47 -9.13 -10.01 -5.83
C THR A 47 -8.02 -9.50 -4.90
N HIS A 48 -7.02 -8.80 -5.44
CA HIS A 48 -5.83 -8.39 -4.67
C HIS A 48 -5.19 -9.55 -3.89
N GLU A 49 -5.15 -10.71 -4.57
CA GLU A 49 -4.72 -11.97 -4.00
C GLU A 49 -3.29 -11.90 -3.47
N TYR A 50 -3.06 -12.62 -2.38
CA TYR A 50 -1.72 -12.85 -1.87
C TYR A 50 -1.48 -14.35 -1.69
N VAL A 51 -0.21 -14.74 -1.77
CA VAL A 51 0.21 -16.12 -1.62
C VAL A 51 0.41 -16.42 -0.14
N MET A 52 -0.18 -17.51 0.34
CA MET A 52 -0.05 -18.03 1.69
C MET A 52 0.32 -19.51 1.64
N SER A 53 1.13 -19.98 2.60
CA SER A 53 1.42 -21.41 2.76
C SER A 53 0.48 -22.04 3.79
N ASN A 54 -0.05 -23.21 3.44
CA ASN A 54 -0.76 -24.10 4.36
C ASN A 54 0.18 -25.10 5.05
N THR A 55 1.46 -25.15 4.64
CA THR A 55 2.48 -25.97 5.31
C THR A 55 3.02 -25.22 6.54
N PRO A 56 2.96 -25.79 7.76
CA PRO A 56 3.49 -25.14 8.96
C PRO A 56 4.97 -24.78 8.84
N ASN A 57 5.39 -23.69 9.48
CA ASN A 57 6.79 -23.22 9.53
C ASN A 57 7.41 -22.99 8.15
N THR A 58 6.59 -22.64 7.15
CA THR A 58 7.11 -22.27 5.84
C THR A 58 7.84 -20.94 5.93
N GLU A 59 9.14 -20.96 5.69
CA GLU A 59 9.96 -19.74 5.64
C GLU A 59 10.00 -19.18 4.22
N THR A 60 10.00 -17.84 4.13
CA THR A 60 10.27 -17.11 2.89
C THR A 60 11.52 -16.26 3.05
N VAL A 61 12.24 -16.07 1.95
CA VAL A 61 13.37 -15.14 1.90
C VAL A 61 13.03 -13.95 1.02
N VAL A 62 13.56 -12.78 1.37
CA VAL A 62 13.52 -11.61 0.48
C VAL A 62 14.75 -11.64 -0.41
N ILE A 63 14.55 -11.66 -1.73
CA ILE A 63 15.65 -11.51 -2.67
C ILE A 63 16.28 -10.12 -2.48
N PRO A 64 17.61 -10.03 -2.25
CA PRO A 64 18.27 -8.74 -2.10
C PRO A 64 18.07 -7.84 -3.31
N TYR A 65 17.70 -6.59 -3.06
CA TYR A 65 17.62 -5.52 -4.05
C TYR A 65 18.44 -4.34 -3.54
N LYS A 66 19.68 -4.21 -4.01
CA LYS A 66 20.66 -3.19 -3.58
C LYS A 66 20.91 -2.15 -4.66
N THR A 67 20.80 -2.55 -5.93
CA THR A 67 21.09 -1.70 -7.09
C THR A 67 20.01 -1.85 -8.15
N ALA A 68 19.93 -0.89 -9.07
CA ALA A 68 19.00 -0.95 -10.20
C ALA A 68 19.28 -2.13 -11.16
N ALA A 69 20.47 -2.73 -11.09
CA ALA A 69 20.84 -3.91 -11.88
C ALA A 69 20.36 -5.24 -11.27
N ASP A 70 19.89 -5.24 -10.02
CA ASP A 70 19.35 -6.45 -9.38
C ASP A 70 17.99 -6.82 -9.96
N THR A 71 17.59 -8.09 -9.81
CA THR A 71 16.34 -8.60 -10.38
C THR A 71 15.11 -8.05 -9.65
N PHE A 72 14.13 -7.56 -10.41
CA PHE A 72 12.83 -7.11 -9.92
C PHE A 72 11.74 -7.38 -10.96
N ILE A 73 10.48 -7.33 -10.54
CA ILE A 73 9.32 -7.35 -11.44
C ILE A 73 8.85 -5.91 -11.63
N LEU A 74 8.79 -5.47 -12.90
CA LEU A 74 8.19 -4.20 -13.28
C LEU A 74 6.73 -4.42 -13.67
N HIS A 75 5.81 -3.80 -12.94
CA HIS A 75 4.46 -3.58 -13.45
C HIS A 75 4.48 -2.33 -14.33
N ASP A 76 4.65 -2.54 -15.63
CA ASP A 76 4.66 -1.46 -16.58
C ASP A 76 3.26 -0.84 -16.72
N LEU A 77 3.18 0.47 -16.47
CA LEU A 77 1.98 1.28 -16.59
C LEU A 77 1.95 2.08 -17.90
N SER A 78 2.93 1.89 -18.80
CA SER A 78 3.00 2.57 -20.10
C SER A 78 1.76 2.33 -20.98
N ASN A 79 1.14 1.16 -20.84
CA ASN A 79 -0.09 0.77 -21.55
C ASN A 79 -1.36 1.02 -20.72
N PHE A 80 -1.37 2.05 -19.87
CA PHE A 80 -2.53 2.38 -19.04
C PHE A 80 -3.74 2.77 -19.91
N ASP A 81 -4.82 2.02 -19.74
CA ASP A 81 -6.10 2.22 -20.42
C ASP A 81 -7.18 2.43 -19.35
N TYR A 82 -7.62 3.68 -19.19
CA TYR A 82 -8.55 4.07 -18.13
C TYR A 82 -9.88 3.30 -18.22
N GLU A 83 -10.44 3.11 -19.42
CA GLU A 83 -11.73 2.45 -19.57
C GLU A 83 -11.66 0.96 -19.23
N LYS A 84 -10.57 0.27 -19.61
CA LYS A 84 -10.36 -1.12 -19.18
C LYS A 84 -10.16 -1.22 -17.66
N LYS A 85 -9.44 -0.26 -17.07
CA LYS A 85 -9.20 -0.22 -15.62
C LYS A 85 -10.49 0.04 -14.86
N LYS A 86 -11.31 0.99 -15.31
CA LYS A 86 -12.63 1.30 -14.74
C LYS A 86 -13.54 0.07 -14.69
N LYS A 87 -13.61 -0.70 -15.77
CA LYS A 87 -14.36 -1.97 -15.80
C LYS A 87 -13.84 -2.99 -14.78
N ARG A 88 -12.52 -3.10 -14.65
CA ARG A 88 -11.90 -3.97 -13.65
C ARG A 88 -12.20 -3.51 -12.22
N TRP A 89 -12.05 -2.23 -11.91
CA TRP A 89 -12.34 -1.69 -10.57
C TRP A 89 -13.81 -1.86 -10.18
N ALA A 90 -14.74 -1.72 -11.15
CA ALA A 90 -16.16 -2.00 -10.92
C ALA A 90 -16.41 -3.47 -10.57
N LEU A 91 -15.76 -4.41 -11.29
CA LEU A 91 -15.82 -5.83 -10.97
C LEU A 91 -15.19 -6.14 -9.61
N ASP A 92 -14.00 -5.58 -9.32
CA ASP A 92 -13.31 -5.73 -8.05
C ASP A 92 -14.22 -5.26 -6.90
N ALA A 93 -14.84 -4.08 -7.02
CA ALA A 93 -15.79 -3.57 -6.02
C ALA A 93 -16.99 -4.51 -5.80
N GLN A 94 -17.57 -5.06 -6.87
CA GLN A 94 -18.68 -6.02 -6.76
C GLN A 94 -18.27 -7.30 -6.01
N LEU A 95 -17.12 -7.89 -6.37
CA LEU A 95 -16.61 -9.11 -5.75
C LEU A 95 -16.28 -8.88 -4.28
N LEU A 96 -15.60 -7.78 -3.97
CA LEU A 96 -15.20 -7.42 -2.60
C LEU A 96 -16.39 -7.09 -1.71
N TYR A 97 -17.41 -6.41 -2.26
CA TYR A 97 -18.66 -6.18 -1.54
C TYR A 97 -19.35 -7.51 -1.20
N GLN A 98 -19.48 -8.41 -2.17
CA GLN A 98 -20.11 -9.72 -1.93
C GLN A 98 -19.31 -10.57 -0.94
N ASP A 99 -17.99 -10.53 -0.99
CA ASP A 99 -17.12 -11.19 -0.01
C ASP A 99 -17.32 -10.61 1.39
N LEU A 100 -17.42 -9.29 1.54
CA LEU A 100 -17.64 -8.65 2.84
C LEU A 100 -19.06 -8.91 3.39
N VAL A 101 -20.06 -9.05 2.52
CA VAL A 101 -21.41 -9.51 2.92
C VAL A 101 -21.37 -10.92 3.48
N ASN A 102 -20.63 -11.83 2.83
CA ASN A 102 -20.52 -13.23 3.25
C ASN A 102 -19.57 -13.41 4.44
N ASN A 103 -18.56 -12.56 4.55
CA ASN A 103 -17.55 -12.55 5.61
C ASN A 103 -17.30 -11.12 6.12
N PRO A 104 -18.16 -10.62 7.02
CA PRO A 104 -18.07 -9.25 7.53
C PRO A 104 -16.79 -8.92 8.30
N THR A 105 -16.00 -9.94 8.68
CA THR A 105 -14.74 -9.77 9.40
C THR A 105 -13.53 -9.69 8.49
N ASN A 106 -13.70 -9.83 7.16
CA ASN A 106 -12.60 -9.76 6.22
C ASN A 106 -12.08 -8.33 6.06
N THR A 107 -11.10 -7.97 6.89
CA THR A 107 -10.47 -6.65 6.88
C THR A 107 -9.87 -6.31 5.52
N ARG A 108 -9.25 -7.28 4.85
CA ARG A 108 -8.60 -7.06 3.56
C ARG A 108 -9.63 -6.68 2.49
N SER A 109 -10.79 -7.34 2.48
CA SER A 109 -11.87 -7.00 1.56
C SER A 109 -12.43 -5.60 1.81
N ALA A 110 -12.59 -5.19 3.06
CA ALA A 110 -13.00 -3.81 3.38
C ALA A 110 -11.98 -2.77 2.85
N PHE A 111 -10.68 -3.01 3.02
CA PHE A 111 -9.63 -2.11 2.53
C PHE A 111 -9.64 -1.97 1.01
N TYR A 112 -9.64 -3.09 0.27
CA TYR A 112 -9.61 -3.03 -1.19
C TYR A 112 -10.94 -2.62 -1.80
N LEU A 113 -12.06 -2.82 -1.09
CA LEU A 113 -13.35 -2.29 -1.51
C LEU A 113 -13.33 -0.76 -1.48
N ALA A 114 -12.79 -0.17 -0.40
CA ALA A 114 -12.57 1.26 -0.30
C ALA A 114 -11.66 1.78 -1.42
N GLN A 115 -10.55 1.09 -1.70
CA GLN A 115 -9.65 1.44 -2.80
C GLN A 115 -10.32 1.33 -4.17
N SER A 116 -11.19 0.34 -4.38
CA SER A 116 -11.93 0.17 -5.63
C SER A 116 -12.91 1.32 -5.85
N TYR A 117 -13.63 1.74 -4.79
CA TYR A 117 -14.49 2.93 -4.84
C TYR A 117 -13.69 4.22 -5.08
N ASP A 118 -12.52 4.37 -4.45
CA ASP A 118 -11.61 5.50 -4.67
C ASP A 118 -11.21 5.59 -6.15
N CYS A 119 -10.79 4.48 -6.76
CA CYS A 119 -10.46 4.40 -8.19
C CYS A 119 -11.67 4.67 -9.13
N LEU A 120 -12.90 4.46 -8.65
CA LEU A 120 -14.14 4.74 -9.37
C LEU A 120 -14.66 6.16 -9.14
N ASP A 121 -13.96 6.98 -8.35
CA ASP A 121 -14.35 8.32 -7.93
C ASP A 121 -15.64 8.37 -7.08
N ASP A 122 -16.02 7.23 -6.47
CA ASP A 122 -17.11 7.16 -5.49
C ASP A 122 -16.57 7.47 -4.09
N LEU A 123 -16.32 8.77 -3.86
CA LEU A 123 -15.60 9.27 -2.69
C LEU A 123 -16.31 8.93 -1.37
N VAL A 124 -17.64 8.96 -1.37
CA VAL A 124 -18.45 8.70 -0.17
C VAL A 124 -18.32 7.24 0.26
N ASN A 125 -18.42 6.29 -0.68
CA ASN A 125 -18.23 4.89 -0.34
C ASN A 125 -16.76 4.57 -0.04
N ALA A 126 -15.82 5.18 -0.76
CA ALA A 126 -14.40 5.05 -0.43
C ALA A 126 -14.13 5.45 1.03
N TYR A 127 -14.59 6.63 1.46
CA TYR A 127 -14.42 7.11 2.83
C TYR A 127 -15.11 6.18 3.84
N LYS A 128 -16.35 5.79 3.58
CA LYS A 128 -17.12 4.86 4.43
C LYS A 128 -16.36 3.55 4.68
N TYR A 129 -15.83 2.92 3.63
CA TYR A 129 -15.16 1.63 3.77
C TYR A 129 -13.73 1.76 4.31
N TYR A 130 -13.01 2.86 4.04
CA TYR A 130 -11.75 3.14 4.73
C TYR A 130 -11.95 3.35 6.23
N ASN A 131 -12.99 4.09 6.62
CA ASN A 131 -13.34 4.24 8.03
C ASN A 131 -13.70 2.89 8.67
N LEU A 132 -14.54 2.08 8.00
CA LEU A 132 -14.82 0.71 8.46
C LEU A 132 -13.53 -0.09 8.63
N ARG A 133 -12.64 -0.08 7.64
CA ARG A 133 -11.37 -0.79 7.71
C ARG A 133 -10.54 -0.36 8.91
N TYR A 134 -10.46 0.94 9.19
CA TYR A 134 -9.73 1.47 10.33
C TYR A 134 -10.29 0.94 11.67
N GLU A 135 -11.61 0.89 11.81
CA GLU A 135 -12.32 0.43 13.01
C GLU A 135 -12.19 -1.08 13.25
N MET A 136 -12.05 -1.90 12.20
CA MET A 136 -11.93 -3.36 12.32
C MET A 136 -10.63 -3.85 13.01
N GLY A 137 -9.66 -2.98 13.28
CA GLY A 137 -8.40 -3.38 13.90
C GLY A 137 -7.49 -4.22 12.98
N GLY A 138 -6.77 -5.19 13.52
CA GLY A 138 -5.89 -6.07 12.75
C GLY A 138 -4.61 -5.37 12.24
N TRP A 139 -4.19 -5.69 11.01
CA TRP A 139 -2.90 -5.21 10.46
C TRP A 139 -2.86 -3.68 10.39
N TYR A 140 -1.91 -3.10 11.12
CA TYR A 140 -1.85 -1.66 11.38
C TYR A 140 -1.45 -0.82 10.16
N GLU A 141 -0.73 -1.39 9.19
CA GLU A 141 -0.32 -0.64 7.99
C GLU A 141 -1.53 -0.29 7.10
N GLU A 142 -2.49 -1.20 6.93
CA GLU A 142 -3.75 -0.91 6.22
C GLU A 142 -4.62 0.10 6.99
N ARG A 143 -4.59 0.06 8.32
CA ARG A 143 -5.31 1.05 9.16
C ARG A 143 -4.72 2.44 8.96
N TYR A 144 -3.39 2.55 8.99
CA TYR A 144 -2.67 3.78 8.68
C TYR A 144 -3.02 4.29 7.27
N GLU A 145 -2.91 3.43 6.26
CA GLU A 145 -3.22 3.81 4.87
C GLU A 145 -4.66 4.30 4.73
N SER A 146 -5.60 3.68 5.44
CA SER A 146 -7.01 4.11 5.46
C SER A 146 -7.14 5.54 5.97
N LEU A 147 -6.44 5.91 7.05
CA LEU A 147 -6.47 7.27 7.60
C LEU A 147 -5.89 8.31 6.62
N VAL A 148 -4.77 7.99 5.96
CA VAL A 148 -4.17 8.89 4.95
C VAL A 148 -5.11 9.07 3.76
N ARG A 149 -5.69 7.97 3.26
CA ARG A 149 -6.64 7.98 2.13
C ARG A 149 -7.87 8.82 2.47
N MET A 150 -8.41 8.66 3.68
CA MET A 150 -9.54 9.46 4.15
C MET A 150 -9.25 10.97 4.09
N GLY A 151 -8.02 11.42 4.41
CA GLY A 151 -7.63 12.82 4.29
C GLY A 151 -7.75 13.35 2.86
N GLY A 152 -7.16 12.62 1.90
CA GLY A 152 -7.24 13.00 0.48
C GLY A 152 -8.64 12.90 -0.11
N LEU A 153 -9.49 12.02 0.42
CA LEU A 153 -10.90 11.93 0.03
C LEU A 153 -11.69 13.15 0.55
N LEU A 154 -11.45 13.62 1.78
CA LEU A 154 -12.08 14.84 2.30
C LEU A 154 -11.76 16.05 1.43
N GLU A 155 -10.50 16.20 1.02
CA GLU A 155 -10.08 17.28 0.10
C GLU A 155 -10.83 17.20 -1.23
N ARG A 156 -10.89 16.01 -1.85
CA ARG A 156 -11.58 15.81 -3.14
C ARG A 156 -13.10 16.01 -3.04
N MET A 157 -13.68 15.78 -1.87
CA MET A 157 -15.09 16.06 -1.59
C MET A 157 -15.37 17.55 -1.30
N GLY A 158 -14.32 18.39 -1.19
CA GLY A 158 -14.45 19.83 -0.96
C GLY A 158 -14.74 20.21 0.50
N TYR A 159 -14.33 19.38 1.45
CA TYR A 159 -14.41 19.74 2.88
C TYR A 159 -13.41 20.85 3.21
N ASP A 160 -13.70 21.61 4.26
CA ASP A 160 -12.82 22.69 4.72
C ASP A 160 -11.46 22.13 5.15
N TRP A 161 -10.38 22.84 4.79
CA TRP A 161 -9.02 22.38 5.02
C TRP A 161 -8.73 21.91 6.47
N PRO A 162 -9.19 22.59 7.54
CA PRO A 162 -8.96 22.11 8.90
C PRO A 162 -9.45 20.67 9.17
N GLN A 163 -10.49 20.20 8.47
CA GLN A 163 -10.98 18.83 8.59
C GLN A 163 -10.03 17.84 7.90
N CYS A 164 -9.52 18.21 6.72
CA CYS A 164 -8.54 17.44 5.96
C CYS A 164 -7.20 17.34 6.72
N GLU A 165 -6.70 18.48 7.21
CA GLU A 165 -5.48 18.57 8.01
C GLU A 165 -5.60 17.74 9.28
N TYR A 166 -6.73 17.84 9.99
CA TYR A 166 -6.98 17.01 11.17
C TYR A 166 -6.90 15.51 10.83
N GLN A 167 -7.49 15.07 9.72
CA GLN A 167 -7.45 13.67 9.28
C GLN A 167 -6.01 13.20 8.98
N TYR A 168 -5.18 14.03 8.36
CA TYR A 168 -3.76 13.72 8.16
C TYR A 168 -2.97 13.69 9.47
N LEU A 169 -3.27 14.59 10.42
CA LEU A 169 -2.65 14.57 11.74
C LEU A 169 -3.05 13.33 12.54
N GLN A 170 -4.28 12.81 12.38
CA GLN A 170 -4.66 11.51 12.94
C GLN A 170 -3.81 10.37 12.35
N ALA A 171 -3.59 10.35 11.03
CA ALA A 171 -2.72 9.37 10.40
C ALA A 171 -1.28 9.45 10.91
N TYR A 172 -0.73 10.67 11.04
CA TYR A 172 0.60 10.88 11.61
C TYR A 172 0.68 10.43 13.07
N SER A 173 -0.30 10.78 13.90
CA SER A 173 -0.35 10.36 15.30
C SER A 173 -0.44 8.84 15.44
N PHE A 174 -1.12 8.16 14.49
CA PHE A 174 -1.28 6.71 14.50
C PHE A 174 0.03 5.97 14.16
N LEU A 175 0.82 6.49 13.21
CA LEU A 175 2.11 5.88 12.82
C LEU A 175 3.17 6.97 12.53
N PRO A 176 3.78 7.58 13.56
CA PRO A 176 4.62 8.79 13.42
C PRO A 176 5.99 8.54 12.76
N ILE A 177 6.27 7.29 12.39
CA ILE A 177 7.46 6.89 11.63
C ILE A 177 7.27 7.06 10.11
N ARG A 178 6.10 7.55 9.67
CA ARG A 178 5.75 7.75 8.28
C ARG A 178 5.57 9.23 7.98
N SER A 179 6.24 9.72 6.94
CA SER A 179 6.34 11.15 6.61
C SER A 179 5.21 11.63 5.70
N GLU A 180 4.52 10.71 5.03
CA GLU A 180 3.52 11.02 4.01
C GLU A 180 2.41 11.99 4.48
N PRO A 181 1.83 11.90 5.69
CA PRO A 181 0.75 12.79 6.10
C PRO A 181 1.27 14.22 6.30
N LEU A 182 2.47 14.37 6.87
CA LEU A 182 3.10 15.67 7.05
C LEU A 182 3.53 16.29 5.71
N TYR A 183 4.00 15.46 4.78
CA TYR A 183 4.29 15.91 3.41
C TYR A 183 3.03 16.43 2.72
N LEU A 184 1.89 15.73 2.85
CA LEU A 184 0.61 16.15 2.25
C LEU A 184 0.12 17.49 2.84
N ILE A 185 0.23 17.66 4.16
CA ILE A 185 -0.07 18.94 4.82
C ILE A 185 0.87 20.05 4.32
N ALA A 186 2.18 19.78 4.27
CA ALA A 186 3.16 20.76 3.78
C ALA A 186 2.89 21.17 2.33
N LYS A 187 2.54 20.20 1.47
CA LYS A 187 2.19 20.43 0.07
C LYS A 187 0.99 21.36 -0.05
N HIS A 188 -0.08 21.13 0.69
CA HIS A 188 -1.25 22.01 0.69
C HIS A 188 -0.87 23.45 1.05
N TRP A 189 -0.20 23.65 2.19
CA TRP A 189 0.17 25.01 2.62
C TRP A 189 1.12 25.70 1.66
N TYR A 190 1.96 24.93 0.95
CA TYR A 190 2.81 25.47 -0.11
C TYR A 190 1.98 25.97 -1.31
N GLU A 191 0.96 25.20 -1.72
CA GLU A 191 0.02 25.57 -2.80
C GLU A 191 -0.80 26.82 -2.43
N GLU A 192 -1.18 26.96 -1.15
CA GLU A 192 -1.83 28.15 -0.58
C GLU A 192 -0.87 29.34 -0.33
N LYS A 193 0.41 29.20 -0.70
CA LYS A 193 1.47 30.22 -0.52
C LYS A 193 1.76 30.59 0.94
N MET A 194 1.35 29.75 1.88
CA MET A 194 1.66 29.84 3.31
C MET A 194 3.00 29.17 3.60
N TYR A 195 4.07 29.72 3.04
CA TYR A 195 5.39 29.06 3.00
C TYR A 195 5.98 28.76 4.38
N ASP A 196 5.78 29.65 5.37
CA ASP A 196 6.30 29.42 6.73
C ASP A 196 5.62 28.21 7.39
N VAL A 197 4.31 28.04 7.18
CA VAL A 197 3.55 26.88 7.69
C VAL A 197 3.97 25.62 6.95
N ALA A 198 4.08 25.68 5.62
CA ALA A 198 4.57 24.57 4.81
C ALA A 198 5.96 24.09 5.28
N PHE A 199 6.86 25.04 5.57
CA PHE A 199 8.21 24.75 6.05
C PHE A 199 8.22 24.03 7.40
N LEU A 200 7.31 24.37 8.34
CA LEU A 200 7.21 23.66 9.62
C LEU A 200 6.90 22.17 9.42
N PHE A 201 5.89 21.85 8.61
CA PHE A 201 5.50 20.47 8.32
C PHE A 201 6.55 19.73 7.50
N ALA A 202 7.09 20.37 6.46
CA ALA A 202 8.14 19.79 5.61
C ALA A 202 9.41 19.49 6.42
N SER A 203 9.83 20.40 7.30
CA SER A 203 11.00 20.20 8.17
C SER A 203 10.82 19.00 9.09
N ARG A 204 9.62 18.80 9.64
CA ARG A 204 9.33 17.63 10.46
C ARG A 204 9.29 16.34 9.63
N ALA A 205 8.67 16.39 8.45
CA ALA A 205 8.62 15.26 7.52
C ALA A 205 10.03 14.79 7.11
N TYR A 206 10.93 15.74 6.81
CA TYR A 206 12.31 15.49 6.40
C TYR A 206 13.14 14.77 7.47
N GLN A 207 12.87 15.00 8.75
CA GLN A 207 13.57 14.34 9.85
C GLN A 207 13.18 12.87 10.04
N ILE A 208 12.11 12.41 9.39
CA ILE A 208 11.63 11.03 9.51
C ILE A 208 12.41 10.18 8.50
N PRO A 209 13.23 9.20 8.96
CA PRO A 209 13.99 8.36 8.05
C PRO A 209 13.07 7.42 7.27
N PHE A 210 13.58 6.87 6.15
CA PHE A 210 12.88 5.85 5.38
C PHE A 210 12.48 4.66 6.28
N PRO A 211 11.19 4.28 6.36
CA PRO A 211 10.71 3.26 7.29
C PRO A 211 11.01 1.86 6.75
N THR A 212 12.09 1.25 7.23
CA THR A 212 12.55 -0.08 6.76
C THR A 212 11.71 -1.25 7.28
N GLN A 213 10.94 -1.04 8.33
CA GLN A 213 10.04 -2.02 8.95
C GLN A 213 8.61 -2.03 8.38
N ILE A 214 8.28 -1.08 7.50
CA ILE A 214 6.96 -0.95 6.87
C ILE A 214 7.03 -1.51 5.45
N ARG A 215 5.94 -2.10 4.97
CA ARG A 215 5.88 -2.77 3.67
C ARG A 215 4.80 -2.20 2.74
N LEU A 216 3.70 -1.66 3.28
CA LEU A 216 2.55 -1.26 2.49
C LEU A 216 2.69 0.18 1.95
N PHE A 217 2.69 0.29 0.62
CA PHE A 217 2.49 1.55 -0.14
C PHE A 217 3.37 2.74 0.27
N ILE A 218 4.62 2.50 0.66
CA ILE A 218 5.57 3.59 0.90
C ILE A 218 5.87 4.29 -0.43
N ASN A 219 5.66 5.61 -0.46
CA ASN A 219 6.10 6.45 -1.56
C ASN A 219 7.57 6.83 -1.34
N GLN A 220 8.47 6.25 -2.13
CA GLN A 220 9.91 6.44 -1.95
C GLN A 220 10.35 7.88 -2.23
N ASP A 221 9.66 8.58 -3.14
CA ASP A 221 10.00 9.93 -3.57
C ASP A 221 9.91 10.93 -2.40
N ILE A 222 9.03 10.68 -1.43
CA ILE A 222 8.85 11.50 -0.22
C ILE A 222 10.03 11.37 0.75
N TYR A 223 10.94 10.41 0.54
CA TYR A 223 12.10 10.19 1.41
C TYR A 223 13.44 10.45 0.71
N SER A 224 13.42 10.77 -0.59
CA SER A 224 14.62 10.87 -1.43
C SER A 224 14.90 12.31 -1.90
N PHE A 225 14.78 13.28 -0.99
CA PHE A 225 15.11 14.70 -1.24
C PHE A 225 16.61 14.93 -1.44
#